data_AF-A0A0H2XC51-F1
#
_entry.id   AF-A0A0H2XC51-F1
#
_cell.length_a   1.000
_cell.length_b   1.000
_cell.length_c   1.000
_cell.angle_alpha   90.00
_cell.angle_beta   90.00
_cell.angle_gamma   90.00
#
_symmetry.space_group_name_H-M   'P 1'
#
loop_
_entity.id
_entity.type
_entity.pdbx_description
1 polymer ?
#
loop_
_entity_poly.entity_id
_entity_poly.type
_entity_poly.pdbx_seq_one_letter_code
_entity_poly.pdbx_strand_id
1 'polypeptide(L)'
;MRKWMLLLGVALSYTASPGHAQVYTPTNLGDCIDIMAWNSQLLLGQLASHTKGRYYGSPSRLDPVSLSIYVEPYSCDADAPSYSGAPKTTGILAHELGHFAAGIPNVTPPLTKTEYVERLCVWEAQAASNNFKASSEIYQATAGYLDVPLIAQNASVIEPLIAGNSPLIDIGNAFCDGNTNSSGKTYRKFYEDDYDARYPW
;
A
#
# COMPACT_ATOMS: atom_id res chain seq x y z
N MET A 1 -11.58 -29.24 69.45
CA MET A 1 -10.44 -28.85 68.59
C MET A 1 -10.93 -28.76 67.15
N ARG A 2 -11.17 -27.56 66.61
CA ARG A 2 -11.59 -27.34 65.21
C ARG A 2 -10.36 -26.92 64.40
N LYS A 3 -10.01 -27.70 63.39
CA LYS A 3 -8.96 -27.36 62.41
C LYS A 3 -9.51 -26.28 61.47
N TRP A 4 -8.80 -25.16 61.37
CA TRP A 4 -9.07 -24.10 60.41
C TRP A 4 -8.40 -24.44 59.08
N MET A 5 -9.18 -24.50 58.01
CA MET A 5 -8.69 -24.57 56.63
C MET A 5 -8.50 -23.13 56.14
N LEU A 6 -7.25 -22.73 55.85
CA LEU A 6 -6.97 -21.51 55.10
C LEU A 6 -7.26 -21.77 53.61
N LEU A 7 -8.20 -21.02 53.04
CA LEU A 7 -8.37 -20.88 51.59
C LEU A 7 -7.53 -19.67 51.14
N LEU A 8 -6.44 -19.93 50.42
CA LEU A 8 -5.74 -18.92 49.63
C LEU A 8 -6.63 -18.53 48.45
N GLY A 9 -7.25 -17.35 48.50
CA GLY A 9 -7.88 -16.73 47.35
C GLY A 9 -6.83 -16.01 46.51
N VAL A 10 -6.43 -16.59 45.38
CA VAL A 10 -5.69 -15.86 44.35
C VAL A 10 -6.71 -14.99 43.60
N ALA A 11 -6.74 -13.70 43.92
CA ALA A 11 -7.49 -12.73 43.13
C ALA A 11 -6.73 -12.48 41.82
N LEU A 12 -7.21 -13.09 40.73
CA LEU A 12 -6.80 -12.71 39.37
C LEU A 12 -7.44 -11.34 39.08
N SER A 13 -6.66 -10.28 39.24
CA SER A 13 -7.02 -8.94 38.78
C SER A 13 -6.92 -8.90 37.26
N TYR A 14 -8.00 -9.27 36.55
CA TYR A 14 -8.18 -8.90 35.15
C TYR A 14 -8.39 -7.38 35.10
N THR A 15 -7.29 -6.62 34.95
CA THR A 15 -7.38 -5.24 34.49
C THR A 15 -7.76 -5.28 33.03
N ALA A 16 -9.06 -5.24 32.74
CA ALA A 16 -9.54 -4.92 31.40
C ALA A 16 -8.96 -3.55 31.04
N SER A 17 -8.04 -3.52 30.08
CA SER A 17 -7.62 -2.27 29.46
C SER A 17 -8.87 -1.56 28.93
N PRO A 18 -9.04 -0.25 29.14
CA PRO A 18 -10.14 0.49 28.53
C PRO A 18 -10.02 0.33 27.02
N GLY A 19 -10.96 -0.43 26.44
CA GLY A 19 -11.13 -0.52 25.01
C GLY A 19 -11.57 0.85 24.50
N HIS A 20 -10.61 1.67 24.08
CA HIS A 20 -10.94 2.77 23.19
C HIS A 20 -11.46 2.12 21.90
N ALA A 21 -12.74 2.29 21.62
CA ALA A 21 -13.28 2.00 20.29
C ALA A 21 -12.47 2.85 19.29
N GLN A 22 -11.56 2.22 18.56
CA GLN A 22 -10.83 2.87 17.49
C GLN A 22 -11.87 3.25 16.43
N VAL A 23 -12.10 4.56 16.24
CA VAL A 23 -12.91 5.05 15.14
C VAL A 23 -12.09 4.83 13.88
N TYR A 24 -12.40 3.75 13.16
CA TYR A 24 -11.72 3.39 11.92
C TYR A 24 -12.20 4.28 10.77
N THR A 25 -11.27 4.72 9.93
CA THR A 25 -11.61 5.41 8.68
C THR A 25 -11.81 4.35 7.60
N PRO A 26 -13.05 4.13 7.10
CA PRO A 26 -13.28 3.13 6.07
C PRO A 26 -12.54 3.49 4.79
N THR A 27 -12.16 2.47 4.03
CA THR A 27 -11.56 2.62 2.71
C THR A 27 -12.53 3.25 1.71
N ASN A 28 -13.85 3.07 1.94
CA ASN A 28 -14.93 3.34 0.99
C ASN A 28 -14.88 2.45 -0.26
N LEU A 29 -14.20 1.30 -0.16
CA LEU A 29 -14.01 0.31 -1.22
C LEU A 29 -14.59 -1.07 -0.82
N GLY A 30 -15.52 -1.08 0.13
CA GLY A 30 -16.26 -2.27 0.57
C GLY A 30 -15.60 -3.07 1.69
N ASP A 31 -16.41 -3.91 2.33
CA ASP A 31 -16.07 -4.59 3.58
C ASP A 31 -14.82 -5.48 3.47
N CYS A 32 -14.57 -6.12 2.32
CA CYS A 32 -13.39 -6.99 2.20
C CYS A 32 -12.08 -6.21 2.25
N ILE A 33 -12.01 -5.04 1.61
CA ILE A 33 -10.82 -4.19 1.70
C ILE A 33 -10.71 -3.57 3.09
N ASP A 34 -11.84 -3.18 3.70
CA ASP A 34 -11.85 -2.66 5.07
C ASP A 34 -11.32 -3.68 6.09
N ILE A 35 -11.72 -4.95 5.99
CA ILE A 35 -11.22 -6.04 6.83
C ILE A 35 -9.72 -6.26 6.61
N MET A 36 -9.23 -6.24 5.37
CA MET A 36 -7.81 -6.39 5.10
C MET A 36 -7.01 -5.20 5.64
N ALA A 37 -7.45 -3.98 5.36
CA ALA A 37 -6.80 -2.75 5.81
C ALA A 37 -6.80 -2.61 7.35
N TRP A 38 -7.80 -3.17 8.05
CA TRP A 38 -7.82 -3.25 9.51
C TRP A 38 -6.58 -3.94 10.09
N ASN A 39 -5.98 -4.86 9.35
CA ASN A 39 -4.82 -5.63 9.76
C ASN A 39 -3.48 -4.93 9.50
N SER A 40 -3.46 -3.68 9.00
CA SER A 40 -2.23 -2.88 8.81
C SER A 40 -2.31 -1.51 9.48
N GLN A 41 -1.47 -1.28 10.48
CA GLN A 41 -1.35 0.03 11.14
C GLN A 41 -0.91 1.13 10.17
N LEU A 42 -0.07 0.80 9.18
CA LEU A 42 0.31 1.72 8.11
C LEU A 42 -0.92 2.19 7.34
N LEU A 43 -1.76 1.26 6.87
CA LEU A 43 -2.99 1.59 6.16
C LEU A 43 -3.97 2.36 7.04
N LEU A 44 -4.15 1.96 8.31
CA LEU A 44 -4.99 2.70 9.25
C LEU A 44 -4.58 4.18 9.34
N GLY A 45 -3.29 4.45 9.51
CA GLY A 45 -2.76 5.82 9.60
C GLY A 45 -2.88 6.61 8.29
N GLN A 46 -2.66 5.95 7.15
CA GLN A 46 -2.77 6.59 5.84
C GLN A 46 -4.23 6.85 5.46
N LEU A 47 -5.15 5.96 5.77
CA LEU A 47 -6.58 6.15 5.54
C LEU A 47 -7.13 7.33 6.34
N ALA A 48 -6.67 7.50 7.58
CA ALA A 48 -7.06 8.63 8.43
C ALA A 48 -6.51 9.98 7.95
N SER A 49 -5.33 10.00 7.30
CA SER A 49 -4.71 11.23 6.77
C SER A 49 -5.12 11.56 5.33
N HIS A 50 -5.49 10.55 4.54
CA HIS A 50 -6.00 10.71 3.18
C HIS A 50 -7.48 11.11 3.20
N THR A 51 -7.72 12.42 3.06
CA THR A 51 -9.06 13.04 3.12
C THR A 51 -9.76 13.14 1.76
N LYS A 52 -9.17 12.55 0.71
CA LYS A 52 -9.67 12.62 -0.67
C LYS A 52 -10.48 11.37 -1.03
N GLY A 53 -11.10 11.40 -2.21
CA GLY A 53 -11.90 10.28 -2.67
C GLY A 53 -11.08 9.03 -2.94
N ARG A 54 -11.66 7.87 -2.64
CA ARG A 54 -11.16 6.54 -2.98
C ARG A 54 -12.27 5.83 -3.75
N TYR A 55 -12.00 5.45 -4.98
CA TYR A 55 -13.02 4.97 -5.92
C TYR A 55 -12.55 3.73 -6.66
N TYR A 56 -13.50 2.98 -7.22
CA TYR A 56 -13.16 2.02 -8.25
C TYR A 56 -12.94 2.72 -9.59
N GLY A 57 -11.91 2.32 -10.33
CA GLY A 57 -11.60 2.86 -11.64
C GLY A 57 -10.44 2.13 -12.32
N SER A 58 -10.47 2.11 -13.65
CA SER A 58 -9.39 1.56 -14.47
C SER A 58 -8.82 2.66 -15.38
N PRO A 59 -7.48 2.83 -15.46
CA PRO A 59 -6.48 2.10 -14.68
C PRO A 59 -6.43 2.57 -13.22
N SER A 60 -5.91 1.71 -12.33
CA SER A 60 -5.54 2.09 -10.96
C SER A 60 -4.51 3.23 -10.99
N ARG A 61 -4.68 4.22 -10.11
CA ARG A 61 -3.80 5.40 -10.00
C ARG A 61 -4.15 6.28 -8.81
N LEU A 62 -3.17 7.03 -8.32
CA LEU A 62 -3.36 8.33 -7.67
C LEU A 62 -3.48 9.41 -8.75
N ASP A 63 -4.60 10.13 -8.77
CA ASP A 63 -4.76 11.32 -9.61
C ASP A 63 -3.94 12.48 -9.02
N PRO A 64 -2.93 13.01 -9.73
CA PRO A 64 -2.04 14.04 -9.18
C PRO A 64 -2.72 15.40 -8.96
N VAL A 65 -3.90 15.64 -9.53
CA VAL A 65 -4.65 16.90 -9.40
C VAL A 65 -5.65 16.81 -8.24
N SER A 66 -6.54 15.82 -8.29
CA SER A 66 -7.58 15.67 -7.26
C SER A 66 -7.05 15.00 -5.98
N LEU A 67 -5.91 14.32 -6.08
CA LEU A 67 -5.33 13.44 -5.07
C LEU A 67 -6.27 12.29 -4.68
N SER A 68 -7.25 11.99 -5.53
CA SER A 68 -8.14 10.85 -5.38
C SER A 68 -7.44 9.57 -5.85
N ILE A 69 -7.73 8.48 -5.17
CA ILE A 69 -7.19 7.15 -5.50
C ILE A 69 -8.25 6.37 -6.26
N TYR A 70 -7.84 5.76 -7.36
CA TYR A 70 -8.65 4.84 -8.15
C TYR A 70 -7.99 3.46 -8.08
N VAL A 71 -8.78 2.43 -7.78
CA VAL A 71 -8.33 1.04 -7.78
C VAL A 71 -9.22 0.18 -8.67
N GLU A 72 -8.66 -0.84 -9.30
CA GLU A 72 -9.46 -1.79 -10.09
C GLU A 72 -10.59 -2.42 -9.25
N PRO A 73 -11.80 -2.58 -9.83
CA PRO A 73 -12.92 -3.20 -9.15
C PRO A 73 -12.63 -4.69 -8.89
N TYR A 74 -13.13 -5.18 -7.76
CA TYR A 74 -13.11 -6.59 -7.38
C TYR A 74 -14.50 -6.98 -6.85
N SER A 75 -14.71 -8.27 -6.56
CA SER A 75 -15.94 -8.73 -5.91
C SER A 75 -15.64 -9.30 -4.53
N CYS A 76 -16.50 -8.99 -3.55
CA CYS A 76 -16.55 -9.67 -2.25
C CYS A 76 -17.36 -10.98 -2.29
N ASP A 77 -18.03 -11.26 -3.40
CA ASP A 77 -18.80 -12.48 -3.57
C ASP A 77 -17.87 -13.64 -3.90
N ALA A 78 -17.87 -14.68 -3.06
CA ALA A 78 -17.07 -15.89 -3.20
C ALA A 78 -17.26 -16.59 -4.55
N ASP A 79 -18.43 -16.42 -5.16
CA ASP A 79 -18.81 -17.05 -6.41
C ASP A 79 -18.51 -16.18 -7.64
N ALA A 80 -18.04 -14.94 -7.45
CA ALA A 80 -17.69 -14.05 -8.55
C ALA A 80 -16.29 -14.37 -9.13
N PRO A 81 -16.10 -14.23 -10.46
CA PRO A 81 -14.80 -14.47 -11.10
C PRO A 81 -13.63 -13.64 -10.55
N SER A 82 -13.90 -12.52 -9.87
CA SER A 82 -12.90 -11.61 -9.28
C SER A 82 -12.84 -11.67 -7.75
N TYR A 83 -13.42 -12.70 -7.11
CA TYR A 83 -13.41 -12.85 -5.65
C TYR A 83 -12.00 -12.78 -5.04
N SER A 84 -11.06 -13.52 -5.64
CA SER A 84 -9.65 -13.52 -5.25
C SER A 84 -8.93 -12.20 -5.53
N GLY A 85 -9.64 -11.19 -6.06
CA GLY A 85 -9.12 -9.86 -6.34
C GLY A 85 -8.99 -8.97 -5.10
N ALA A 86 -9.67 -9.29 -3.98
CA ALA A 86 -9.63 -8.43 -2.78
C ALA A 86 -8.20 -8.21 -2.23
N PRO A 87 -7.32 -9.23 -2.10
CA PRO A 87 -5.93 -9.01 -1.71
C PRO A 87 -5.18 -8.14 -2.72
N LYS A 88 -5.33 -8.37 -4.03
CA LYS A 88 -4.70 -7.54 -5.06
C LYS A 88 -5.16 -6.09 -4.96
N THR A 89 -6.46 -5.84 -4.81
CA THR A 89 -7.01 -4.48 -4.67
C THR A 89 -6.53 -3.80 -3.40
N THR A 90 -6.38 -4.53 -2.29
CA THR A 90 -5.75 -4.01 -1.07
C THR A 90 -4.29 -3.62 -1.32
N GLY A 91 -3.54 -4.44 -2.06
CA GLY A 91 -2.17 -4.12 -2.44
C GLY A 91 -2.08 -2.86 -3.31
N ILE A 92 -3.00 -2.72 -4.28
CA ILE A 92 -3.11 -1.51 -5.11
C ILE A 92 -3.42 -0.30 -4.23
N LEU A 93 -4.41 -0.38 -3.33
CA LEU A 93 -4.72 0.70 -2.41
C LEU A 93 -3.49 1.10 -1.57
N ALA A 94 -2.75 0.12 -1.08
CA ALA A 94 -1.52 0.35 -0.32
C ALA A 94 -0.43 1.04 -1.17
N HIS A 95 -0.29 0.66 -2.45
CA HIS A 95 0.63 1.29 -3.39
C HIS A 95 0.26 2.76 -3.61
N GLU A 96 -1.01 3.04 -3.94
CA GLU A 96 -1.48 4.40 -4.23
C GLU A 96 -1.50 5.32 -3.00
N LEU A 97 -1.77 4.78 -1.81
CA LEU A 97 -1.58 5.52 -0.55
C LEU A 97 -0.10 5.81 -0.29
N GLY A 98 0.80 4.94 -0.74
CA GLY A 98 2.24 5.16 -0.72
C GLY A 98 2.65 6.35 -1.59
N HIS A 99 2.13 6.44 -2.81
CA HIS A 99 2.31 7.62 -3.67
C HIS A 99 1.82 8.90 -2.99
N PHE A 100 0.66 8.86 -2.34
CA PHE A 100 0.11 9.99 -1.61
C PHE A 100 0.99 10.40 -0.42
N ALA A 101 1.43 9.43 0.39
CA ALA A 101 2.27 9.66 1.56
C ALA A 101 3.66 10.20 1.18
N ALA A 102 4.20 9.77 0.04
CA ALA A 102 5.44 10.30 -0.53
C ALA A 102 5.30 11.76 -1.03
N GLY A 103 4.10 12.15 -1.46
CA GLY A 103 3.84 13.42 -2.13
C GLY A 103 4.23 13.38 -3.61
N ILE A 104 3.56 14.22 -4.42
CA ILE A 104 3.84 14.30 -5.86
C ILE A 104 5.26 14.86 -6.07
N PRO A 105 6.13 14.16 -6.84
CA PRO A 105 7.48 14.63 -7.08
C PRO A 105 7.50 16.00 -7.78
N ASN A 106 8.36 16.90 -7.30
CA ASN A 106 8.62 18.14 -8.03
C ASN A 106 9.51 17.83 -9.24
N VAL A 107 8.92 17.89 -10.43
CA VAL A 107 9.59 17.64 -11.71
C VAL A 107 9.70 18.90 -12.57
N THR A 108 9.67 20.08 -11.94
CA THR A 108 9.78 21.38 -12.61
C THR A 108 11.22 21.64 -13.07
N PRO A 109 11.46 22.25 -14.26
CA PRO A 109 12.79 22.60 -14.73
C PRO A 109 13.52 23.61 -13.82
N PRO A 110 14.86 23.67 -13.89
CA PRO A 110 15.74 22.89 -14.77
C PRO A 110 15.98 21.47 -14.23
N LEU A 111 15.72 20.46 -15.07
CA LEU A 111 16.03 19.04 -14.83
C LEU A 111 16.45 18.39 -16.13
N THR A 112 17.48 17.55 -16.08
CA THR A 112 17.81 16.61 -17.17
C THR A 112 16.75 15.50 -17.25
N LYS A 113 16.66 14.83 -18.41
CA LYS A 113 15.80 13.65 -18.58
C LYS A 113 16.08 12.57 -17.54
N THR A 114 17.36 12.35 -17.23
CA THR A 114 17.77 11.38 -16.21
C THR A 114 17.23 11.77 -14.83
N GLU A 115 17.43 13.01 -14.38
CA GLU A 115 16.92 13.45 -13.08
C GLU A 115 15.38 13.40 -13.00
N TYR A 116 14.69 13.68 -14.11
CA TYR A 116 13.24 13.55 -14.21
C TYR A 116 12.78 12.12 -13.97
N VAL A 117 13.36 11.18 -14.73
CA VAL A 117 13.04 9.75 -14.66
C VAL A 117 13.40 9.20 -13.28
N GLU A 118 14.57 9.51 -12.74
CA GLU A 118 15.01 9.04 -11.41
C GLU A 118 14.04 9.49 -10.31
N ARG A 119 13.57 10.74 -10.33
CA ARG A 119 12.61 11.25 -9.34
C ARG A 119 11.29 10.46 -9.37
N LEU A 120 10.78 10.15 -10.56
CA LEU A 120 9.55 9.39 -10.71
C LEU A 120 9.75 7.91 -10.36
N CYS A 121 10.89 7.32 -10.70
CA CYS A 121 11.22 5.96 -10.31
C CYS A 121 11.41 5.80 -8.79
N VAL A 122 12.00 6.79 -8.12
CA VAL A 122 12.06 6.83 -6.65
C VAL A 122 10.65 6.94 -6.04
N TRP A 123 9.73 7.63 -6.71
CA TRP A 123 8.34 7.71 -6.27
C TRP A 123 7.60 6.38 -6.38
N GLU A 124 7.81 5.63 -7.46
CA GLU A 124 7.33 4.24 -7.58
C GLU A 124 7.97 3.32 -6.52
N ALA A 125 9.25 3.50 -6.23
CA ALA A 125 9.94 2.75 -5.16
C ALA A 125 9.30 2.98 -3.79
N GLN A 126 8.93 4.22 -3.48
CA GLN A 126 8.25 4.57 -2.23
C GLN A 126 6.87 3.92 -2.14
N ALA A 127 6.11 3.94 -3.24
CA ALA A 127 4.81 3.29 -3.31
C ALA A 127 4.90 1.76 -3.16
N ALA A 128 5.83 1.12 -3.88
CA ALA A 128 6.08 -0.32 -3.77
C ALA A 128 6.54 -0.71 -2.35
N SER A 129 7.42 0.08 -1.73
CA SER A 129 7.88 -0.13 -0.35
C SER A 129 6.74 0.02 0.66
N ASN A 130 5.83 0.98 0.42
CA ASN A 130 4.64 1.17 1.25
C ASN A 130 3.71 -0.04 1.17
N ASN A 131 3.43 -0.52 -0.04
CA ASN A 131 2.64 -1.72 -0.26
C ASN A 131 3.29 -2.95 0.39
N PHE A 132 4.59 -3.18 0.21
CA PHE A 132 5.31 -4.28 0.85
C PHE A 132 5.16 -4.27 2.38
N LYS A 133 5.28 -3.09 3.00
CA LYS A 133 5.10 -2.93 4.44
C LYS A 133 3.66 -3.23 4.87
N ALA A 134 2.66 -2.68 4.19
CA ALA A 134 1.26 -2.97 4.48
C ALA A 134 0.95 -4.47 4.35
N SER A 135 1.41 -5.11 3.27
CA SER A 135 1.29 -6.55 3.05
C SER A 135 1.91 -7.36 4.18
N SER A 136 3.11 -6.98 4.63
CA SER A 136 3.80 -7.65 5.74
C SER A 136 3.02 -7.54 7.06
N GLU A 137 2.45 -6.37 7.37
CA GLU A 137 1.62 -6.18 8.56
C GLU A 137 0.36 -7.04 8.51
N ILE A 138 -0.33 -7.08 7.36
CA ILE A 138 -1.54 -7.90 7.16
C ILE A 138 -1.22 -9.38 7.31
N TYR A 139 -0.14 -9.86 6.66
CA TYR A 139 0.28 -11.25 6.75
C TYR A 139 0.58 -11.66 8.20
N GLN A 140 1.28 -10.81 8.95
CA GLN A 140 1.60 -11.07 10.36
C GLN A 140 0.36 -11.05 11.25
N ALA A 141 -0.49 -10.03 11.14
CA ALA A 141 -1.69 -9.88 11.95
C ALA A 141 -2.71 -11.02 11.72
N THR A 142 -2.71 -11.58 10.51
CA THR A 142 -3.56 -12.71 10.14
C THR A 142 -2.87 -14.06 10.27
N ALA A 143 -1.72 -14.15 10.93
CA ALA A 143 -0.96 -15.40 11.09
C ALA A 143 -0.72 -16.16 9.77
N GLY A 144 -0.55 -15.42 8.67
CA GLY A 144 -0.31 -15.93 7.32
C GLY A 144 -1.55 -16.32 6.53
N TYR A 145 -2.77 -16.07 7.03
CA TYR A 145 -4.00 -16.41 6.29
C TYR A 145 -4.27 -15.46 5.11
N LEU A 146 -3.90 -14.19 5.21
CA LEU A 146 -4.08 -13.21 4.14
C LEU A 146 -2.73 -12.79 3.58
N ASP A 147 -2.50 -13.13 2.31
CA ASP A 147 -1.34 -12.72 1.54
C ASP A 147 -1.74 -11.64 0.54
N VAL A 148 -1.30 -10.40 0.79
CA VAL A 148 -1.51 -9.26 -0.09
C VAL A 148 -0.26 -9.12 -0.97
N PRO A 149 -0.37 -9.27 -2.30
CA PRO A 149 0.82 -9.27 -3.15
C PRO A 149 1.50 -7.90 -3.18
N LEU A 150 2.81 -7.91 -3.45
CA LEU A 150 3.49 -6.72 -3.95
C LEU A 150 2.96 -6.39 -5.34
N ILE A 151 2.57 -5.13 -5.56
CA ILE A 151 2.10 -4.63 -6.85
C ILE A 151 3.30 -4.34 -7.75
N ALA A 152 3.85 -5.41 -8.30
CA ALA A 152 4.89 -5.39 -9.33
C ALA A 152 4.87 -6.69 -10.15
N GLN A 153 5.06 -6.58 -11.46
CA GLN A 153 5.28 -7.68 -12.40
C GLN A 153 6.58 -8.44 -12.10
N ASN A 154 7.63 -7.76 -11.64
CA ASN A 154 8.90 -8.34 -11.24
C ASN A 154 9.09 -8.37 -9.71
N ALA A 155 8.03 -8.69 -8.96
CA ALA A 155 8.05 -8.73 -7.49
C ALA A 155 9.24 -9.53 -6.91
N SER A 156 9.60 -10.67 -7.52
CA SER A 156 10.74 -11.50 -7.10
C SER A 156 12.11 -10.79 -7.14
N VAL A 157 12.22 -9.70 -7.89
CA VAL A 157 13.42 -8.84 -7.93
C VAL A 157 13.32 -7.69 -6.93
N ILE A 158 12.13 -7.12 -6.75
CA ILE A 158 11.92 -5.93 -5.91
C ILE A 158 11.85 -6.29 -4.43
N GLU A 159 11.15 -7.36 -4.06
CA GLU A 159 10.97 -7.75 -2.65
C GLU A 159 12.31 -7.92 -1.91
N PRO A 160 13.34 -8.60 -2.47
CA PRO A 160 14.64 -8.68 -1.82
C PRO A 160 15.34 -7.33 -1.63
N LEU A 161 15.15 -6.38 -2.56
CA LEU A 161 15.71 -5.03 -2.45
C LEU A 161 15.05 -4.25 -1.31
N ILE A 162 13.71 -4.32 -1.21
CA ILE A 162 12.97 -3.67 -0.12
C ILE A 162 13.34 -4.31 1.22
N ALA A 163 13.29 -5.64 1.33
CA ALA A 163 13.63 -6.38 2.55
C ALA A 163 15.09 -6.19 2.98
N GLY A 164 15.99 -6.01 2.00
CA GLY A 164 17.40 -5.69 2.23
C GLY A 164 17.68 -4.22 2.57
N ASN A 165 16.67 -3.35 2.63
CA ASN A 165 16.79 -1.91 2.80
C ASN A 165 17.72 -1.26 1.76
N SER A 166 17.64 -1.72 0.51
CA SER A 166 18.36 -1.09 -0.60
C SER A 166 17.93 0.38 -0.75
N PRO A 167 18.83 1.25 -1.26
CA PRO A 167 18.47 2.61 -1.61
C PRO A 167 17.22 2.69 -2.50
N LEU A 168 16.36 3.69 -2.27
CA LEU A 168 15.14 3.88 -3.07
C LEU A 168 15.43 4.07 -4.56
N ILE A 169 16.60 4.60 -4.91
CA ILE A 169 17.02 4.72 -6.31
C ILE A 169 17.22 3.35 -6.97
N ASP A 170 17.76 2.37 -6.24
CA ASP A 170 17.99 1.02 -6.76
C ASP A 170 16.67 0.25 -6.88
N ILE A 171 15.81 0.36 -5.87
CA ILE A 171 14.44 -0.18 -5.91
C ILE A 171 13.67 0.46 -7.08
N GLY A 172 13.78 1.78 -7.24
CA GLY A 172 13.11 2.54 -8.27
C GLY A 172 13.56 2.18 -9.66
N ASN A 173 14.87 2.00 -9.87
CA ASN A 173 15.40 1.51 -11.14
C ASN A 173 14.86 0.11 -11.46
N ALA A 174 14.94 -0.82 -10.51
CA ALA A 174 14.41 -2.17 -10.69
C ALA A 174 12.90 -2.18 -10.98
N PHE A 175 12.14 -1.31 -10.32
CA PHE A 175 10.71 -1.14 -10.57
C PHE A 175 10.46 -0.58 -11.97
N CYS A 176 11.10 0.54 -12.31
CA CYS A 176 10.85 1.23 -13.56
C CYS A 176 11.24 0.42 -14.81
N ASP A 177 12.27 -0.41 -14.70
CA ASP A 177 12.77 -1.24 -15.78
C ASP A 177 11.97 -2.54 -15.96
N GLY A 178 11.47 -3.11 -14.86
CA GLY A 178 10.79 -4.42 -14.87
C GLY A 178 9.27 -4.38 -14.87
N ASN A 179 8.64 -3.20 -14.74
CA ASN A 179 7.18 -3.05 -14.70
C ASN A 179 6.69 -2.18 -15.84
N THR A 180 5.53 -2.55 -16.39
CA THR A 180 4.81 -1.74 -17.39
C THR A 180 3.71 -0.89 -16.78
N ASN A 181 3.54 0.31 -17.30
CA ASN A 181 2.37 1.14 -17.02
C ASN A 181 1.13 0.69 -17.83
N SER A 182 0.03 1.41 -17.71
CA SER A 182 -1.24 1.14 -18.42
C SER A 182 -1.17 1.24 -19.95
N SER A 183 -0.12 1.88 -20.51
CA SER A 183 0.12 1.94 -21.96
C SER A 183 0.94 0.75 -22.49
N GLY A 184 1.37 -0.16 -21.62
CA GLY A 184 2.19 -1.33 -21.97
C GLY A 184 3.69 -1.02 -22.13
N LYS A 185 4.12 0.23 -21.93
CA LYS A 185 5.54 0.61 -21.87
C LYS A 185 6.09 0.35 -20.48
N THR A 186 7.39 0.08 -20.37
CA THR A 186 8.05 0.14 -19.06
C THR A 186 7.87 1.53 -18.45
N TYR A 187 7.79 1.62 -17.12
CA TYR A 187 7.67 2.91 -16.44
C TYR A 187 8.84 3.85 -16.81
N ARG A 188 10.07 3.32 -16.95
CA ARG A 188 11.19 4.12 -17.45
C ARG A 188 10.88 4.75 -18.80
N LYS A 189 10.49 3.94 -19.79
CA LYS A 189 10.22 4.44 -21.14
C LYS A 189 9.05 5.42 -21.16
N PHE A 190 8.02 5.15 -20.37
CA PHE A 190 6.89 6.07 -20.21
C PHE A 190 7.33 7.44 -19.68
N TYR A 191 8.16 7.49 -18.63
CA TYR A 191 8.64 8.75 -18.07
C TYR A 191 9.62 9.49 -18.99
N GLU A 192 10.44 8.77 -19.75
CA GLU A 192 11.27 9.38 -20.80
C GLU A 192 10.40 10.07 -21.86
N ASP A 193 9.34 9.41 -22.32
CA ASP A 193 8.40 9.97 -23.30
C ASP A 193 7.61 11.16 -22.73
N ASP A 194 7.21 11.07 -21.46
CA ASP A 194 6.53 12.15 -20.74
C ASP A 194 7.45 13.38 -20.55
N TYR A 195 8.74 13.17 -20.29
CA TYR A 195 9.73 14.25 -20.30
C TYR A 195 9.79 14.93 -21.67
N ASP A 196 10.00 14.16 -22.74
CA ASP A 196 10.12 14.69 -24.11
C ASP A 196 8.86 15.44 -24.55
N ALA A 197 7.68 14.98 -24.13
CA ALA A 197 6.41 15.64 -24.42
C ALA A 197 6.20 16.95 -23.64
N ARG A 198 6.65 17.03 -22.38
CA ARG A 198 6.52 18.23 -21.55
C ARG A 198 7.59 19.28 -21.86
N TYR A 199 8.74 18.84 -22.36
CA TYR A 199 9.96 19.61 -22.48
C TYR A 199 10.59 19.47 -23.88
N PRO A 200 9.92 19.96 -24.95
CA PRO A 200 10.32 19.72 -26.34
C PRO A 200 11.49 20.62 -26.83
N TRP A 201 12.32 21.11 -25.92
CA TRP A 201 13.27 22.21 -26.14
C TRP A 201 14.69 21.76 -26.48
#